data_AF-A0A0P6XWW6-F1
#
_entry.id   AF-A0A0P6XWW6-F1
#
_cell.length_a   1.000
_cell.length_b   1.000
_cell.length_c   1.000
_cell.angle_alpha   90.00
_cell.angle_beta   90.00
_cell.angle_gamma   90.00
#
_symmetry.space_group_name_H-M   'P 1'
#
loop_
_entity.id
_entity.type
_entity.pdbx_description
1 polymer ?
#
loop_
_entity_poly.entity_id
_entity_poly.type
_entity_poly.pdbx_seq_one_letter_code
_entity_poly.pdbx_strand_id
1 'polypeptide(L)'
;MQRQSEQRKATIFFTTIIVTYLLPVALFWVASLLPSNNLSKYMFTAIGSLVVLAIALFAIRNDTVNLEEIGWTKEGLQQTVKVIAVGWMLWAILIISVNFKLGYPFSENFESPLSKIFVQWLFVGIAEEVLFRGYIFTRLTQFFAKTGRVWSKVAGVVISSLIFATFHIPQRIFVHGMELTPDVLMRQMFPLFLVGVLLAWLFLRSQNVLFVGLFHGGMNAPLIGREGDLAPILLFLVLAEVIAWKRRKRTSVSKTSNLFRQGEA
;
A
#
# COMPACT_ATOMS: atom_id res chain seq x y z
N MET A 1 18.72 -21.84 22.12
CA MET A 1 17.97 -21.96 20.84
C MET A 1 16.84 -20.93 20.71
N GLN A 2 15.84 -20.86 21.60
CA GLN A 2 14.71 -19.92 21.45
C GLN A 2 15.11 -18.43 21.48
N ARG A 3 16.01 -18.02 22.40
CA ARG A 3 16.52 -16.62 22.43
C ARG A 3 17.28 -16.22 21.16
N GLN A 4 18.07 -17.13 20.59
CA GLN A 4 18.82 -16.89 19.35
C GLN A 4 17.88 -16.72 18.15
N SER A 5 16.77 -17.47 18.11
CA SER A 5 15.73 -17.32 17.09
C SER A 5 15.03 -15.96 17.17
N GLU A 6 14.65 -15.51 18.36
CA GLU A 6 14.01 -14.20 18.56
C GLU A 6 14.96 -13.03 18.26
N GLN A 7 16.24 -13.14 18.64
CA GLN A 7 17.27 -12.17 18.27
C GLN A 7 17.42 -12.07 16.75
N ARG A 8 17.49 -13.20 16.04
CA ARG A 8 17.58 -13.21 14.57
C ARG A 8 16.40 -12.50 13.91
N LYS A 9 15.18 -12.76 14.38
CA LYS A 9 13.96 -12.11 13.86
C LYS A 9 13.96 -10.60 14.10
N ALA A 10 14.37 -10.16 15.29
CA ALA A 10 14.53 -8.74 15.58
C ALA A 10 15.56 -8.10 14.66
N THR A 11 16.72 -8.76 14.45
CA THR A 11 17.74 -8.29 13.51
C THR A 11 17.19 -8.13 12.10
N ILE A 12 16.43 -9.11 11.59
CA ILE A 12 15.80 -9.03 10.27
C ILE A 12 14.87 -7.81 10.19
N PHE A 13 13.97 -7.63 11.16
CA PHE A 13 13.06 -6.50 11.19
C PHE A 13 13.80 -5.14 11.17
N PHE A 14 14.76 -4.93 12.06
CA PHE A 14 15.52 -3.67 12.10
C PHE A 14 16.37 -3.47 10.84
N THR A 15 16.93 -4.54 10.27
CA THR A 15 17.67 -4.48 9.00
C THR A 15 16.75 -4.06 7.87
N THR A 16 15.55 -4.62 7.79
CA THR A 16 14.53 -4.21 6.81
C THR A 16 14.20 -2.74 6.96
N ILE A 17 13.96 -2.23 8.18
CA ILE A 17 13.68 -0.80 8.40
C ILE A 17 14.85 0.07 7.91
N ILE A 18 16.09 -0.27 8.25
CA ILE A 18 17.28 0.49 7.82
C ILE A 18 17.36 0.50 6.30
N VAL A 19 17.25 -0.66 5.66
CA VAL A 19 17.30 -0.78 4.19
C VAL A 19 16.14 -0.03 3.53
N THR A 20 14.95 -0.05 4.13
CA THR A 20 13.78 0.73 3.66
C THR A 20 14.07 2.22 3.60
N TYR A 21 14.86 2.78 4.53
CA TYR A 21 15.23 4.20 4.48
C TYR A 21 16.43 4.49 3.58
N LEU A 22 17.42 3.59 3.52
CA LEU A 22 18.61 3.80 2.68
C LEU A 22 18.31 3.65 1.19
N LEU A 23 17.41 2.74 0.83
CA LEU A 23 17.11 2.41 -0.57
C LEU A 23 16.58 3.62 -1.36
N PRO A 24 15.55 4.37 -0.92
CA PRO A 24 15.06 5.54 -1.67
C PRO A 24 16.12 6.62 -1.82
N VAL A 25 16.99 6.83 -0.82
CA VAL A 25 18.09 7.79 -0.93
C VAL A 25 19.01 7.40 -2.08
N ALA A 26 19.46 6.14 -2.12
CA ALA A 26 20.30 5.65 -3.20
C ALA A 26 19.58 5.66 -4.56
N LEU A 27 18.33 5.20 -4.61
CA LEU A 27 17.54 5.15 -5.84
C LEU A 27 17.32 6.54 -6.42
N PHE A 28 16.85 7.50 -5.63
CA PHE A 28 16.54 8.83 -6.15
C PHE A 28 17.79 9.68 -6.42
N TRP A 29 18.90 9.40 -5.74
CA TRP A 29 20.20 9.94 -6.14
C TRP A 29 20.61 9.45 -7.54
N VAL A 30 20.52 8.14 -7.81
CA VAL A 30 20.80 7.60 -9.17
C VAL A 30 19.79 8.12 -10.19
N ALA A 31 18.51 8.20 -9.83
CA ALA A 31 17.46 8.70 -10.71
C ALA A 31 17.75 10.12 -11.23
N SER A 32 18.40 10.95 -10.41
CA SER A 32 18.79 12.32 -10.79
C SER A 32 19.84 12.38 -11.90
N LEU A 33 20.56 11.27 -12.13
CA LEU A 33 21.58 11.14 -13.18
C LEU A 33 21.01 10.57 -14.48
N LEU A 34 19.78 10.06 -14.47
CA LEU A 34 19.17 9.41 -15.63
C LEU A 34 18.53 10.42 -16.59
N PRO A 35 18.37 10.05 -17.88
CA PRO A 35 17.64 10.87 -18.84
C PRO A 35 16.23 11.22 -18.35
N SER A 36 15.80 12.47 -18.56
CA SER A 36 14.53 13.00 -18.06
C SER A 36 13.27 12.51 -18.81
N ASN A 37 13.42 11.59 -19.75
CA ASN A 37 12.32 11.03 -20.55
C ASN A 37 11.44 10.06 -19.73
N ASN A 38 10.20 9.87 -20.17
CA ASN A 38 9.20 9.07 -19.45
C ASN A 38 9.57 7.58 -19.38
N LEU A 39 10.18 7.02 -20.44
CA LEU A 39 10.55 5.61 -20.47
C LEU A 39 11.58 5.30 -19.38
N SER A 40 12.66 6.09 -19.30
CA SER A 40 13.69 5.95 -18.28
C SER A 40 13.12 6.06 -16.87
N LYS A 41 12.24 7.04 -16.62
CA LYS A 41 11.55 7.21 -15.33
C LYS A 41 10.70 6.00 -14.95
N TYR A 42 9.87 5.51 -15.87
CA TYR A 42 8.99 4.38 -15.61
C TYR A 42 9.74 3.06 -15.42
N MET A 43 10.77 2.81 -16.23
CA MET A 43 11.62 1.62 -16.06
C MET A 43 12.38 1.66 -14.73
N PHE A 44 12.96 2.81 -14.38
CA PHE A 44 13.68 2.95 -13.12
C PHE A 44 12.75 2.77 -11.91
N THR A 45 11.56 3.37 -11.94
CA THR A 45 10.53 3.18 -10.90
C THR A 45 10.10 1.71 -10.79
N ALA A 46 9.90 1.01 -11.90
CA ALA A 46 9.55 -0.41 -11.89
C ALA A 46 10.67 -1.26 -11.27
N ILE A 47 11.93 -1.02 -11.65
CA ILE A 47 13.11 -1.72 -11.09
C ILE A 47 13.22 -1.44 -9.59
N GLY A 48 13.13 -0.19 -9.16
CA GLY A 48 13.15 0.19 -7.75
C GLY A 48 12.05 -0.50 -6.95
N SER A 49 10.84 -0.58 -7.52
CA SER A 49 9.70 -1.28 -6.91
C SER A 49 9.95 -2.79 -6.80
N LEU A 50 10.58 -3.43 -7.79
CA LEU A 50 10.96 -4.84 -7.70
C LEU A 50 11.98 -5.08 -6.58
N VAL A 51 12.92 -4.16 -6.36
CA VAL A 51 13.86 -4.22 -5.24
C VAL A 51 13.12 -4.09 -3.90
N VAL A 52 12.19 -3.14 -3.78
CA VAL A 52 11.31 -3.00 -2.59
C VAL A 52 10.55 -4.28 -2.32
N LEU A 53 9.93 -4.88 -3.34
CA LEU A 53 9.21 -6.14 -3.24
C LEU A 53 10.13 -7.28 -2.81
N ALA A 54 11.34 -7.36 -3.37
CA ALA A 54 12.32 -8.38 -3.01
C ALA A 54 12.74 -8.28 -1.54
N ILE A 55 12.94 -7.06 -1.02
CA ILE A 55 13.22 -6.82 0.40
C ILE A 55 12.06 -7.29 1.27
N ALA A 56 10.83 -6.94 0.89
CA ALA A 56 9.64 -7.34 1.64
C ALA A 56 9.47 -8.86 1.67
N LEU A 57 9.59 -9.53 0.53
CA LEU A 57 9.49 -10.98 0.42
C LEU A 57 10.62 -11.70 1.16
N PHE A 58 11.84 -11.16 1.11
CA PHE A 58 12.97 -11.67 1.89
C PHE A 58 12.68 -11.58 3.39
N ALA A 59 12.16 -10.43 3.85
CA ALA A 59 11.84 -10.22 5.26
C ALA A 59 10.71 -11.15 5.73
N ILE A 60 9.63 -11.26 4.94
CA ILE A 60 8.51 -12.20 5.20
C ILE A 60 9.02 -13.64 5.29
N ARG A 61 9.82 -14.10 4.32
CA ARG A 61 10.34 -15.48 4.28
C ARG A 61 11.22 -15.84 5.48
N ASN A 62 11.90 -14.87 6.07
CA ASN A 62 12.87 -15.10 7.14
C ASN A 62 12.37 -14.69 8.54
N ASP A 63 11.13 -14.19 8.67
CA ASP A 63 10.53 -13.75 9.93
C ASP A 63 9.25 -14.54 10.25
N THR A 64 8.42 -14.05 11.18
CA THR A 64 7.17 -14.70 11.62
C THR A 64 5.97 -14.43 10.74
N VAL A 65 6.07 -13.49 9.81
CA VAL A 65 4.97 -13.08 8.92
C VAL A 65 4.83 -14.09 7.79
N ASN A 66 3.59 -14.47 7.45
CA ASN A 66 3.34 -15.44 6.36
C ASN A 66 2.55 -14.81 5.20
N LEU A 67 2.78 -15.28 3.98
CA LEU A 67 2.08 -14.80 2.78
C LEU A 67 0.56 -15.00 2.87
N GLU A 68 0.12 -16.12 3.46
CA GLU A 68 -1.30 -16.39 3.68
C GLU A 68 -1.94 -15.42 4.68
N GLU A 69 -1.18 -14.99 5.70
CA GLU A 69 -1.66 -14.08 6.75
C GLU A 69 -1.99 -12.70 6.19
N ILE A 70 -1.28 -12.28 5.14
CA ILE A 70 -1.45 -11.00 4.45
C ILE A 70 -2.39 -11.11 3.23
N GLY A 71 -3.00 -12.27 3.02
CA GLY A 71 -3.93 -12.52 1.92
C GLY A 71 -3.28 -12.66 0.55
N TRP A 72 -1.98 -12.92 0.50
CA TRP A 72 -1.28 -13.28 -0.73
C TRP A 72 -1.49 -14.77 -1.03
N THR A 73 -2.71 -15.11 -1.47
CA THR A 73 -3.10 -16.45 -1.89
C THR A 73 -3.82 -16.41 -3.24
N LYS A 74 -4.09 -17.57 -3.84
CA LYS A 74 -4.85 -17.66 -5.09
C LYS A 74 -6.27 -17.09 -4.93
N GLU A 75 -6.94 -17.41 -3.83
CA GLU A 75 -8.28 -16.91 -3.51
C GLU A 75 -8.24 -15.40 -3.25
N GLY A 76 -7.20 -14.92 -2.55
CA GLY A 76 -6.95 -13.50 -2.34
C GLY A 76 -6.75 -12.74 -3.66
N LEU A 77 -5.99 -13.31 -4.60
CA LEU A 77 -5.80 -12.74 -5.92
C LEU A 77 -7.12 -12.69 -6.72
N GLN A 78 -7.89 -13.78 -6.74
CA GLN A 78 -9.19 -13.81 -7.42
C GLN A 78 -10.17 -12.80 -6.83
N GLN A 79 -10.21 -12.66 -5.51
CA GLN A 79 -11.04 -11.66 -4.85
C GLN A 79 -10.60 -10.24 -5.22
N THR A 80 -9.29 -9.99 -5.21
CA THR A 80 -8.70 -8.70 -5.61
C THR A 80 -9.13 -8.31 -7.01
N VAL A 81 -8.92 -9.19 -8.00
CA VAL A 81 -9.29 -8.93 -9.40
C VAL A 81 -10.78 -8.61 -9.52
N LYS A 82 -11.65 -9.40 -8.87
CA LYS A 82 -13.10 -9.17 -8.88
C LYS A 82 -13.48 -7.81 -8.31
N VAL A 83 -12.95 -7.44 -7.15
CA VAL A 83 -13.29 -6.20 -6.45
C VAL A 83 -12.78 -4.98 -7.22
N ILE A 84 -11.55 -5.05 -7.71
CA ILE A 84 -10.95 -3.98 -8.54
C ILE A 84 -11.77 -3.79 -9.83
N ALA A 85 -12.10 -4.88 -10.54
CA ALA A 85 -12.92 -4.79 -11.75
C ALA A 85 -14.31 -4.19 -11.46
N VAL A 86 -14.99 -4.64 -10.40
CA VAL A 86 -16.31 -4.10 -10.02
C VAL A 86 -16.20 -2.63 -9.62
N GLY A 87 -15.21 -2.25 -8.81
CA GLY A 87 -15.04 -0.87 -8.37
C GLY A 87 -14.82 0.09 -9.55
N TRP A 88 -13.92 -0.25 -10.47
CA TRP A 88 -13.68 0.57 -11.65
C TRP A 88 -14.85 0.58 -12.63
N MET A 89 -15.57 -0.53 -12.78
CA MET A 89 -16.79 -0.57 -13.60
C MET A 89 -17.88 0.35 -13.03
N LEU A 90 -18.13 0.29 -11.72
CA LEU A 90 -19.09 1.16 -11.04
C LEU A 90 -18.70 2.64 -11.16
N TRP A 91 -17.41 2.95 -11.00
CA TRP A 91 -16.91 4.30 -11.19
C TRP A 91 -17.06 4.78 -12.64
N ALA A 92 -16.74 3.94 -13.62
CA ALA A 92 -16.91 4.24 -15.03
C ALA A 92 -18.38 4.56 -15.36
N ILE A 93 -19.32 3.75 -14.87
CA ILE A 93 -20.75 4.01 -15.04
C ILE A 93 -21.15 5.37 -14.44
N LEU A 94 -20.68 5.67 -13.23
CA LEU A 94 -21.00 6.91 -12.54
C LEU A 94 -20.45 8.13 -13.30
N ILE A 95 -19.17 8.14 -13.64
CA ILE A 95 -18.52 9.28 -14.30
C ILE A 95 -19.06 9.49 -15.72
N ILE A 96 -19.32 8.42 -16.48
CA ILE A 96 -19.96 8.50 -17.80
C ILE A 96 -21.36 9.11 -17.67
N SER A 97 -22.15 8.65 -16.70
CA SER A 97 -23.51 9.15 -16.49
C SER A 97 -23.54 10.64 -16.13
N VAL A 98 -22.61 11.09 -15.29
CA VAL A 98 -22.47 12.50 -14.91
C VAL A 98 -22.03 13.33 -16.11
N ASN A 99 -21.00 12.91 -16.84
CA ASN A 99 -20.49 13.66 -17.99
C ASN A 99 -21.48 13.74 -19.14
N PHE A 100 -22.19 12.65 -19.43
CA PHE A 100 -23.27 12.64 -20.41
C PHE A 100 -24.34 13.68 -20.07
N LYS A 101 -24.71 13.79 -18.79
CA LYS A 101 -25.68 14.78 -18.31
C LYS A 101 -25.15 16.22 -18.38
N LEU A 102 -23.85 16.42 -18.19
CA LEU A 102 -23.19 17.74 -18.20
C LEU A 102 -22.67 18.16 -19.58
N GLY A 103 -22.74 17.29 -20.59
CA GLY A 103 -22.24 17.56 -21.94
C GLY A 103 -20.71 17.50 -22.07
N TYR A 104 -20.00 16.90 -21.11
CA TYR A 104 -18.53 16.77 -21.16
C TYR A 104 -18.10 15.60 -22.04
N PRO A 105 -17.03 15.75 -22.85
CA PRO A 105 -16.53 14.69 -23.72
C PRO A 105 -15.91 13.54 -22.92
N PHE A 106 -16.16 12.31 -23.36
CA PHE A 106 -15.69 11.10 -22.68
C PHE A 106 -14.16 10.98 -22.64
N SER A 107 -13.47 11.48 -23.67
CA SER A 107 -12.01 11.41 -23.80
C SER A 107 -11.25 12.13 -22.69
N GLU A 108 -11.85 13.15 -22.06
CA GLU A 108 -11.22 13.90 -20.96
C GLU A 108 -11.12 13.10 -19.66
N ASN A 109 -11.70 11.90 -19.60
CA ASN A 109 -11.67 11.06 -18.41
C ASN A 109 -10.45 10.14 -18.35
N PHE A 110 -9.58 10.11 -19.36
CA PHE A 110 -8.40 9.24 -19.40
C PHE A 110 -7.12 10.08 -19.28
N GLU A 111 -6.83 10.56 -18.07
CA GLU A 111 -5.65 11.41 -17.86
C GLU A 111 -4.34 10.62 -17.72
N SER A 112 -4.41 9.38 -17.23
CA SER A 112 -3.20 8.59 -16.96
C SER A 112 -2.70 7.86 -18.20
N PRO A 113 -1.43 8.05 -18.61
CA PRO A 113 -0.83 7.24 -19.67
C PRO A 113 -0.82 5.76 -19.31
N LEU A 114 -1.03 4.87 -20.29
CA LEU A 114 -1.05 3.42 -20.09
C LEU A 114 0.23 2.89 -19.43
N SER A 115 1.39 3.48 -19.76
CA SER A 115 2.67 3.14 -19.12
C SER A 115 2.72 3.51 -17.64
N LYS A 116 2.14 4.65 -17.25
CA LYS A 116 2.00 5.05 -15.84
C LYS A 116 1.09 4.07 -15.10
N ILE A 117 -0.06 3.73 -15.68
CA ILE A 117 -1.02 2.75 -15.11
C ILE A 117 -0.31 1.42 -14.88
N PHE A 118 0.35 0.87 -15.91
CA PHE A 118 1.04 -0.41 -15.81
C PHE A 118 2.08 -0.44 -14.68
N VAL A 119 2.93 0.59 -14.60
CA VAL A 119 3.98 0.67 -13.56
C VAL A 119 3.39 0.86 -12.16
N GLN A 120 2.43 1.78 -12.01
CA GLN A 120 1.86 2.09 -10.69
C GLN A 120 1.04 0.92 -10.13
N TRP A 121 0.31 0.21 -10.99
CA TRP A 121 -0.55 -0.89 -10.57
C TRP A 121 0.21 -2.17 -10.27
N LEU A 122 1.10 -2.58 -11.17
CA LEU A 122 1.72 -3.91 -11.09
C LEU A 122 3.04 -3.90 -10.31
N PHE A 123 3.67 -2.74 -10.15
CA PHE A 123 4.97 -2.64 -9.49
C PHE A 123 4.89 -1.80 -8.23
N VAL A 124 4.59 -0.51 -8.34
CA VAL A 124 4.69 0.43 -7.20
C VAL A 124 3.72 0.06 -6.09
N GLY A 125 2.41 0.06 -6.39
CA GLY A 125 1.38 -0.19 -5.38
C GLY A 125 1.54 -1.56 -4.72
N ILE A 126 1.78 -2.62 -5.50
CA ILE A 126 1.98 -3.96 -4.93
C ILE A 126 3.26 -4.01 -4.07
N ALA A 127 4.40 -3.53 -4.56
CA ALA A 127 5.66 -3.60 -3.85
C ALA A 127 5.61 -2.85 -2.51
N GLU A 128 5.11 -1.62 -2.54
CA GLU A 128 5.01 -0.78 -1.34
C GLU A 128 4.03 -1.39 -0.34
N GLU A 129 2.84 -1.82 -0.77
CA GLU A 129 1.87 -2.37 0.18
C GLU A 129 2.34 -3.69 0.79
N VAL A 130 3.09 -4.50 0.06
CA VAL A 130 3.67 -5.74 0.60
C VAL A 130 4.74 -5.43 1.65
N LEU A 131 5.54 -4.40 1.45
CA LEU A 131 6.50 -3.94 2.45
C LEU A 131 5.80 -3.34 3.68
N PHE A 132 4.94 -2.33 3.47
CA PHE A 132 4.40 -1.52 4.57
C PHE A 132 3.23 -2.19 5.28
N ARG A 133 2.29 -2.79 4.55
CA ARG A 133 1.07 -3.43 5.13
C ARG A 133 1.29 -4.92 5.33
N GLY A 134 1.91 -5.57 4.35
CA GLY A 134 2.24 -6.99 4.44
C GLY A 134 3.25 -7.27 5.56
N TYR A 135 4.43 -6.68 5.50
CA TYR A 135 5.49 -6.98 6.47
C TYR A 135 5.52 -6.06 7.69
N ILE A 136 5.82 -4.76 7.51
CA ILE A 136 6.12 -3.82 8.61
C ILE A 136 4.92 -3.71 9.57
N PHE A 137 3.73 -3.41 9.06
CA PHE A 137 2.50 -3.32 9.85
C PHE A 137 2.21 -4.61 10.63
N THR A 138 2.27 -5.76 9.95
CA THR A 138 2.00 -7.07 10.55
C THR A 138 2.99 -7.36 11.68
N ARG A 139 4.29 -7.12 11.42
CA ARG A 139 5.35 -7.37 12.41
C ARG A 139 5.26 -6.43 13.61
N LEU A 140 4.95 -5.15 13.40
CA LEU A 140 4.68 -4.19 14.47
C LEU A 140 3.48 -4.61 15.33
N THR A 141 2.40 -5.06 14.70
CA THR A 141 1.21 -5.55 15.41
C THR A 141 1.55 -6.77 16.28
N GLN A 142 2.38 -7.70 15.77
CA GLN A 142 2.89 -8.85 16.53
C GLN A 142 3.84 -8.41 17.66
N PHE A 143 4.70 -7.43 17.41
CA PHE A 143 5.64 -6.89 18.39
C PHE A 143 4.92 -6.25 19.59
N PHE A 144 3.86 -5.49 19.33
CA PHE A 144 3.02 -4.86 20.34
C PHE A 144 1.87 -5.75 20.83
N ALA A 145 1.85 -7.05 20.51
CA ALA A 145 0.73 -7.92 20.89
C ALA A 145 0.42 -7.93 22.41
N LYS A 146 1.46 -7.74 23.25
CA LYS A 146 1.33 -7.69 24.71
C LYS A 146 0.60 -6.45 25.25
N THR A 147 0.47 -5.37 24.45
CA THR A 147 -0.25 -4.15 24.88
C THR A 147 -1.76 -4.24 24.66
N GLY A 148 -2.25 -5.38 24.18
CA GLY A 148 -3.66 -5.62 23.87
C GLY A 148 -4.00 -5.40 22.39
N ARG A 149 -5.04 -6.11 21.93
CA ARG A 149 -5.41 -6.25 20.51
C ARG A 149 -5.70 -4.92 19.79
N VAL A 150 -6.30 -3.96 20.49
CA VAL A 150 -6.63 -2.65 19.90
C VAL A 150 -5.37 -1.81 19.79
N TRP A 151 -4.62 -1.68 20.89
CA TRP A 151 -3.40 -0.88 20.93
C TRP A 151 -2.30 -1.41 20.02
N SER A 152 -2.17 -2.73 19.86
CA SER A 152 -1.20 -3.31 18.93
C SER A 152 -1.48 -2.92 17.48
N LYS A 153 -2.76 -2.91 17.08
CA LYS A 153 -3.18 -2.46 15.74
C LYS A 153 -3.02 -0.96 15.58
N VAL A 154 -3.38 -0.16 16.59
CA VAL A 154 -3.20 1.30 16.55
C VAL A 154 -1.72 1.64 16.38
N ALA A 155 -0.84 1.01 17.16
CA ALA A 155 0.61 1.16 17.02
C ALA A 155 1.08 0.73 15.62
N GLY A 156 0.60 -0.42 15.13
CA GLY A 156 0.87 -0.89 13.77
C GLY A 156 0.48 0.14 12.71
N VAL A 157 -0.74 0.68 12.77
CA VAL A 157 -1.27 1.70 11.84
C VAL A 157 -0.42 2.96 11.90
N VAL A 158 -0.22 3.52 13.09
CA VAL A 158 0.45 4.82 13.26
C VAL A 158 1.91 4.71 12.82
N ILE A 159 2.64 3.72 13.31
CA ILE A 159 4.08 3.60 13.05
C ILE A 159 4.32 3.22 11.58
N SER A 160 3.58 2.27 11.00
CA SER A 160 3.79 1.91 9.58
C SER A 160 3.43 3.07 8.64
N SER A 161 2.40 3.86 8.97
CA SER A 161 2.00 5.04 8.19
C SER A 161 3.02 6.17 8.28
N LEU A 162 3.65 6.34 9.45
CA LEU A 162 4.76 7.28 9.63
C LEU A 162 5.95 6.88 8.76
N ILE A 163 6.35 5.61 8.83
CA ILE A 163 7.46 5.08 8.02
C ILE A 163 7.13 5.26 6.53
N PHE A 164 5.92 4.92 6.10
CA PHE A 164 5.43 5.11 4.73
C PHE A 164 5.56 6.57 4.29
N ALA A 165 5.09 7.53 5.09
CA ALA A 165 5.20 8.94 4.76
C ALA A 165 6.66 9.39 4.62
N THR A 166 7.50 9.06 5.61
CA THR A 166 8.91 9.48 5.61
C THR A 166 9.78 8.77 4.57
N PHE A 167 9.39 7.55 4.15
CA PHE A 167 10.03 6.83 3.03
C PHE A 167 10.01 7.63 1.73
N HIS A 168 9.04 8.53 1.56
CA HIS A 168 8.91 9.38 0.38
C HIS A 168 9.77 10.65 0.43
N ILE A 169 10.39 10.99 1.57
CA ILE A 169 11.20 12.21 1.70
C ILE A 169 12.28 12.30 0.61
N PRO A 170 13.09 11.25 0.33
CA PRO A 170 14.11 11.33 -0.70
C PRO A 170 13.53 11.64 -2.08
N GLN A 171 12.40 11.04 -2.43
CA GLN A 171 11.69 11.34 -3.67
C GLN A 171 11.27 12.81 -3.75
N ARG A 172 10.73 13.36 -2.66
CA ARG A 172 10.33 14.78 -2.60
C ARG A 172 11.53 15.72 -2.74
N ILE A 173 12.65 15.41 -2.11
CA ILE A 173 13.88 16.22 -2.22
C ILE A 173 14.45 16.15 -3.65
N PHE A 174 14.77 14.95 -4.13
CA PHE A 174 15.53 14.78 -5.37
C PHE A 174 14.70 15.00 -6.65
N VAL A 175 13.39 14.74 -6.61
CA VAL A 175 12.52 14.86 -7.80
C VAL A 175 11.70 16.13 -7.79
N HIS A 176 11.22 16.57 -6.62
CA HIS A 176 10.34 17.74 -6.49
C HIS A 176 11.03 18.97 -5.90
N GLY A 177 12.33 18.89 -5.57
CA GLY A 177 13.06 20.02 -5.00
C GLY A 177 12.54 20.47 -3.64
N MET A 178 11.94 19.56 -2.87
CA MET A 178 11.37 19.88 -1.56
C MET A 178 12.44 20.36 -0.59
N GLU A 179 12.22 21.54 0.00
CA GLU A 179 13.03 22.05 1.11
C GLU A 179 12.69 21.38 2.44
N LEU A 180 13.69 21.21 3.31
CA LEU A 180 13.54 20.60 4.63
C LEU A 180 13.14 21.62 5.71
N THR A 181 12.11 22.42 5.44
CA THR A 181 11.52 23.32 6.44
C THR A 181 10.36 22.63 7.17
N PRO A 182 10.09 22.93 8.46
CA PRO A 182 9.00 22.29 9.20
C PRO A 182 7.63 22.40 8.54
N ASP A 183 7.35 23.56 7.94
CA ASP A 183 6.10 23.88 7.27
C ASP A 183 5.91 23.09 5.96
N VAL A 184 6.96 22.99 5.14
CA VAL A 184 6.93 22.16 3.91
C VAL A 184 6.83 20.67 4.25
N LEU A 185 7.59 20.21 5.25
CA LEU A 185 7.50 18.82 5.72
C LEU A 185 6.09 18.48 6.19
N MET A 186 5.45 19.35 6.97
CA MET A 186 4.07 19.12 7.43
C MET A 186 3.10 19.05 6.24
N ARG A 187 3.16 20.00 5.30
CA ARG A 187 2.26 20.03 4.13
C ARG A 187 2.41 18.82 3.22
N GLN A 188 3.61 18.26 3.08
CA GLN A 188 3.86 17.15 2.16
C GLN A 188 3.75 15.78 2.83
N MET A 189 4.20 15.63 4.07
CA MET A 189 4.25 14.34 4.75
C MET A 189 2.94 14.02 5.47
N PHE A 190 2.19 15.03 5.94
CA PHE A 190 0.94 14.78 6.64
C PHE A 190 -0.13 14.15 5.73
N PRO A 191 -0.35 14.61 4.46
CA PRO A 191 -1.24 13.91 3.55
C PRO A 191 -0.79 12.48 3.26
N LEU A 192 0.52 12.24 3.08
CA LEU A 192 1.06 10.90 2.88
C LEU A 192 0.87 10.01 4.10
N PHE A 193 0.96 10.56 5.31
CA PHE A 193 0.63 9.85 6.55
C PHE A 193 -0.85 9.47 6.59
N LEU A 194 -1.76 10.36 6.19
CA LEU A 194 -3.20 10.05 6.12
C LEU A 194 -3.52 8.99 5.06
N VAL A 195 -2.88 9.04 3.89
CA VAL A 195 -2.92 7.95 2.90
C VAL A 195 -2.35 6.66 3.50
N GLY A 196 -1.27 6.78 4.27
CA GLY A 196 -0.70 5.77 5.14
C GLY A 196 -1.77 5.01 5.94
N VAL A 197 -2.51 5.79 6.74
CA VAL A 197 -3.57 5.32 7.63
C VAL A 197 -4.73 4.72 6.84
N LEU A 198 -5.13 5.35 5.73
CA LEU A 198 -6.20 4.87 4.86
C LEU A 198 -5.92 3.47 4.31
N LEU A 199 -4.72 3.25 3.79
CA LEU A 199 -4.31 1.97 3.22
C LEU A 199 -4.14 0.90 4.32
N ALA A 200 -3.69 1.29 5.52
CA ALA A 200 -3.66 0.38 6.67
C ALA A 200 -5.08 -0.03 7.12
N TRP A 201 -6.02 0.92 7.13
CA TRP A 201 -7.44 0.63 7.37
C TRP A 201 -7.99 -0.31 6.29
N LEU A 202 -7.66 -0.06 5.02
CA LEU A 202 -8.10 -0.89 3.91
C LEU A 202 -7.59 -2.32 4.05
N PHE A 203 -6.31 -2.48 4.45
CA PHE A 203 -5.71 -3.77 4.75
C PHE A 203 -6.41 -4.49 5.91
N LEU A 204 -6.72 -3.78 7.00
CA LEU A 204 -7.46 -4.34 8.13
C LEU A 204 -8.86 -4.84 7.73
N ARG A 205 -9.55 -4.13 6.84
CA ARG A 205 -10.87 -4.50 6.33
C ARG A 205 -10.79 -5.64 5.30
N SER A 206 -9.87 -5.56 4.35
CA SER A 206 -9.76 -6.50 3.23
C SER A 206 -9.00 -7.78 3.57
N GLN A 207 -8.10 -7.74 4.55
CA GLN A 207 -7.14 -8.82 4.84
C GLN A 207 -6.39 -9.30 3.60
N ASN A 208 -6.11 -8.38 2.68
CA ASN A 208 -5.61 -8.73 1.37
C ASN A 208 -4.71 -7.61 0.86
N VAL A 209 -3.41 -7.84 0.97
CA VAL A 209 -2.39 -6.87 0.57
C VAL A 209 -2.40 -6.60 -0.93
N LEU A 210 -2.78 -7.58 -1.76
CA LEU A 210 -2.85 -7.41 -3.22
C LEU A 210 -3.98 -6.45 -3.61
N PHE A 211 -5.12 -6.52 -2.93
CA PHE A 211 -6.20 -5.55 -3.12
C PHE A 211 -5.77 -4.14 -2.75
N VAL A 212 -5.09 -3.98 -1.60
CA VAL A 212 -4.58 -2.66 -1.19
C VAL A 212 -3.53 -2.16 -2.18
N GLY A 213 -2.66 -3.03 -2.70
CA GLY A 213 -1.65 -2.69 -3.69
C GLY A 213 -2.24 -2.20 -5.01
N LEU A 214 -3.24 -2.90 -5.58
CA LEU A 214 -3.90 -2.44 -6.80
C LEU A 214 -4.73 -1.18 -6.56
N PHE A 215 -5.36 -1.04 -5.39
CA PHE A 215 -6.05 0.18 -5.02
C PHE A 215 -5.09 1.38 -4.92
N HIS A 216 -3.94 1.21 -4.26
CA HIS A 216 -2.89 2.23 -4.17
C HIS A 216 -2.36 2.59 -5.57
N GLY A 217 -2.04 1.61 -6.40
CA GLY A 217 -1.65 1.87 -7.80
C GLY A 217 -2.71 2.63 -8.58
N GLY A 218 -4.00 2.33 -8.34
CA GLY A 218 -5.14 3.06 -8.89
C GLY A 218 -5.28 4.50 -8.40
N MET A 219 -4.89 4.79 -7.16
CA MET A 219 -4.84 6.17 -6.66
C MET A 219 -3.75 6.99 -7.36
N ASN A 220 -2.59 6.38 -7.63
CA ASN A 220 -1.46 7.04 -8.29
C ASN A 220 -1.66 7.17 -9.81
N ALA A 221 -2.40 6.25 -10.42
CA ALA A 221 -2.71 6.23 -11.85
C ALA A 221 -4.11 5.68 -12.08
N PRO A 222 -5.17 6.50 -11.96
CA PRO A 222 -6.55 6.05 -12.16
C PRO A 222 -6.79 5.54 -13.59
N LEU A 223 -7.63 4.51 -13.74
CA LEU A 223 -8.05 4.05 -15.07
C LEU A 223 -8.95 5.07 -15.77
N ILE A 224 -9.77 5.76 -14.99
CA ILE A 224 -10.71 6.78 -15.44
C ILE A 224 -10.89 7.82 -14.35
N GLY A 225 -10.98 9.09 -14.72
CA GLY A 225 -10.94 10.24 -13.81
C GLY A 225 -9.53 10.78 -13.59
N ARG A 226 -9.41 11.65 -12.59
CA ARG A 226 -8.18 12.40 -12.29
C ARG A 226 -7.46 11.84 -11.08
N GLU A 227 -6.14 12.03 -11.05
CA GLU A 227 -5.34 11.72 -9.86
C GLU A 227 -5.83 12.59 -8.69
N GLY A 228 -6.12 11.95 -7.55
CA GLY A 228 -6.67 12.62 -6.36
C GLY A 228 -8.20 12.70 -6.28
N ASP A 229 -8.95 12.17 -7.26
CA ASP A 229 -10.42 12.11 -7.18
C ASP A 229 -10.89 11.33 -5.94
N LEU A 230 -11.69 11.98 -5.10
CA LEU A 230 -12.20 11.38 -3.86
C LEU A 230 -13.31 10.35 -4.11
N ALA A 231 -14.10 10.52 -5.16
CA ALA A 231 -15.24 9.64 -5.44
C ALA A 231 -14.85 8.15 -5.67
N PRO A 232 -13.87 7.81 -6.52
CA PRO A 232 -13.43 6.42 -6.66
C PRO A 232 -12.81 5.89 -5.36
N ILE A 233 -12.09 6.72 -4.59
CA ILE A 233 -11.56 6.35 -3.28
C ILE A 233 -12.71 5.93 -2.35
N LEU A 234 -13.72 6.77 -2.17
CA LEU A 234 -14.88 6.50 -1.33
C LEU A 234 -15.63 5.23 -1.75
N LEU A 235 -15.80 5.02 -3.06
CA LEU A 235 -16.40 3.80 -3.58
C LEU A 235 -15.64 2.54 -3.14
N PHE A 236 -14.31 2.54 -3.24
CA PHE A 236 -13.49 1.42 -2.79
C PHE A 236 -13.53 1.21 -1.28
N LEU A 237 -13.68 2.28 -0.47
CA LEU A 237 -13.90 2.15 0.97
C LEU A 237 -15.23 1.44 1.28
N VAL A 238 -16.29 1.79 0.56
CA VAL A 238 -17.59 1.09 0.70
C VAL A 238 -17.44 -0.38 0.31
N LEU A 239 -16.78 -0.69 -0.80
CA LEU A 239 -16.52 -2.08 -1.21
C LEU A 239 -15.71 -2.85 -0.16
N ALA A 240 -14.71 -2.21 0.46
CA ALA A 240 -13.93 -2.81 1.54
C ALA A 240 -14.77 -3.11 2.79
N GLU A 241 -15.70 -2.23 3.16
CA GLU A 241 -16.64 -2.49 4.25
C GLU A 241 -17.63 -3.61 3.92
N VAL A 242 -18.11 -3.70 2.68
CA VAL A 242 -18.94 -4.83 2.22
C VAL A 242 -18.17 -6.14 2.33
N ILE A 243 -16.88 -6.16 1.95
CA ILE A 243 -16.00 -7.32 2.10
C ILE A 243 -15.86 -7.69 3.58
N ALA A 244 -15.55 -6.71 4.44
CA ALA A 244 -15.38 -6.93 5.87
C ALA A 244 -16.68 -7.44 6.54
N TRP A 245 -17.84 -6.93 6.12
CA TRP A 245 -19.16 -7.37 6.56
C TRP A 245 -19.47 -8.80 6.14
N LYS A 246 -19.28 -9.14 4.85
CA LYS A 246 -19.45 -10.52 4.34
C LYS A 246 -18.55 -11.50 5.09
N ARG A 247 -17.31 -11.10 5.41
CA ARG A 247 -16.39 -11.93 6.18
C ARG A 247 -16.85 -12.14 7.61
N ARG A 248 -17.24 -11.07 8.33
CA ARG A 248 -17.78 -11.15 9.70
C ARG A 248 -18.95 -12.14 9.81
N LYS A 249 -19.83 -12.17 8.81
CA LYS A 249 -20.93 -13.14 8.73
C LYS A 249 -20.47 -14.58 8.47
N ARG A 250 -19.37 -14.79 7.74
CA ARG A 250 -18.81 -16.13 7.47
C ARG A 250 -17.97 -16.66 8.63
N THR A 251 -17.37 -15.79 9.43
CA THR A 251 -16.51 -16.18 10.57
C THR A 251 -17.24 -16.75 11.77
N SER A 252 -18.57 -16.97 11.71
CA SER A 252 -19.20 -18.00 12.55
C SER A 252 -18.70 -19.42 12.22
N VAL A 253 -17.92 -19.59 11.14
CA VAL A 253 -17.24 -20.85 10.77
C VAL A 253 -15.76 -20.57 10.42
N SER A 254 -14.89 -20.72 11.42
CA SER A 254 -13.46 -21.06 11.39
C SER A 254 -12.66 -20.88 10.07
N LYS A 255 -11.97 -19.74 9.88
CA LYS A 255 -10.73 -19.55 9.07
C LYS A 255 -10.31 -18.07 9.04
N THR A 256 -9.79 -17.51 10.13
CA THR A 256 -9.23 -16.14 10.14
C THR A 256 -7.76 -16.21 10.56
N SER A 257 -6.89 -15.43 9.92
CA SER A 257 -5.45 -15.47 10.18
C SER A 257 -5.11 -15.03 11.62
N ASN A 258 -3.98 -15.52 12.13
CA ASN A 258 -3.56 -15.33 13.52
C ASN A 258 -3.40 -13.85 13.90
N LEU A 259 -2.98 -12.97 12.98
CA LEU A 259 -3.00 -11.51 13.15
C LEU A 259 -4.33 -10.95 13.66
N PHE A 260 -5.44 -11.59 13.29
CA PHE A 260 -6.78 -11.14 13.63
C PHE A 260 -7.45 -11.98 14.72
N ARG A 261 -6.88 -13.12 15.09
CA ARG A 261 -7.31 -13.99 16.21
C ARG A 261 -6.60 -13.67 17.54
N GLN A 262 -5.40 -13.07 17.51
CA GLN A 262 -4.67 -12.76 18.75
C GLN A 262 -5.48 -11.82 19.66
N GLY A 263 -5.80 -12.30 20.88
CA GLY A 263 -6.51 -11.57 21.93
C GLY A 263 -7.71 -12.28 22.58
N GLU A 264 -7.95 -13.56 22.32
CA GLU A 264 -8.87 -14.37 23.13
C GLU A 264 -8.10 -14.97 24.32
N ALA A 265 -7.87 -14.15 25.33
CA ALA A 265 -7.58 -14.54 26.70
C ALA A 265 -8.06 -13.42 27.62
#